data_AF-A0A3P6ECH9-F1
#
_entry.id   AF-A0A3P6ECH9-F1
#
_cell.length_a   1.000
_cell.length_b   1.000
_cell.length_c   1.000
_cell.angle_alpha   90.00
_cell.angle_beta   90.00
_cell.angle_gamma   90.00
#
_symmetry.space_group_name_H-M   'P 1'
#
loop_
_entity.id
_entity.type
_entity.pdbx_description
1 polymer ?
#
loop_
_entity_poly.entity_id
_entity_poly.type
_entity_poly.pdbx_seq_one_letter_code
_entity_poly.pdbx_strand_id
1 'polypeptide(L)' 'METRNFTRRESALHSEVEALRLAMENMLQHSTCQSFGTDCKELIAMIKESHA' A
#
# COMPACT_ATOMS: atom_id res chain seq x y z
N MET A 1 15.89 1.93 30.14
CA MET A 1 14.77 2.10 29.20
C MET A 1 15.22 1.58 27.86
N GLU A 2 14.94 0.30 27.59
CA GLU A 2 15.26 -0.34 26.32
C GLU A 2 14.06 -0.18 25.39
N THR A 3 14.12 0.79 24.48
CA THR A 3 13.29 0.71 23.28
C THR A 3 13.88 -0.40 22.43
N ARG A 4 13.32 -1.60 22.59
CA ARG A 4 13.52 -2.69 21.63
C ARG A 4 13.05 -2.14 20.30
N ASN A 5 14.01 -1.67 19.52
CA ASN A 5 13.83 -1.31 18.12
C ASN A 5 13.47 -2.63 17.44
N PHE A 6 12.18 -2.96 17.45
CA PHE A 6 11.63 -3.82 16.44
C PHE A 6 11.84 -3.04 15.16
N THR A 7 13.01 -3.23 14.53
CA THR A 7 13.18 -3.01 13.11
C THR A 7 12.18 -3.98 12.48
N ARG A 8 10.91 -3.56 12.43
CA ARG A 8 9.87 -4.16 11.61
C ARG A 8 10.53 -4.12 10.25
N ARG A 9 11.03 -5.28 9.79
CA ARG A 9 11.42 -5.43 8.39
C ARG A 9 10.15 -5.12 7.63
N GLU A 10 9.98 -3.88 7.22
CA GLU A 10 8.95 -3.50 6.27
C GLU A 10 9.22 -4.39 5.07
N SER A 11 8.32 -5.35 4.86
CA SER A 11 8.39 -6.17 3.68
C SER A 11 8.28 -5.23 2.47
N ALA A 12 8.89 -5.61 1.34
CA ALA A 12 8.69 -4.87 0.10
C ALA A 12 7.19 -4.63 -0.14
N LEU A 13 6.36 -5.62 0.17
CA LEU A 13 4.90 -5.52 0.15
C LEU A 13 4.33 -4.39 1.02
N HIS A 14 4.82 -4.19 2.25
CA HIS A 14 4.35 -3.09 3.11
C HIS A 14 4.67 -1.73 2.51
N SER A 15 5.89 -1.54 2.00
CA SER A 15 6.29 -0.28 1.34
C SER A 15 5.48 -0.03 0.05
N GLU A 16 5.17 -1.08 -0.71
CA GLU A 16 4.31 -0.99 -1.91
C GLU A 16 2.85 -0.63 -1.55
N VAL A 17 2.28 -1.21 -0.50
CA VAL A 17 0.94 -0.83 0.01
C VAL A 17 0.93 0.64 0.41
N GLU A 18 1.96 1.10 1.12
CA GLU A 18 2.03 2.47 1.63
C GLU A 18 2.23 3.49 0.51
N ALA A 19 3.07 3.17 -0.48
CA ALA A 19 3.22 3.95 -1.70
C ALA A 19 1.90 4.04 -2.50
N LEU A 20 1.19 2.92 -2.65
CA LEU A 20 -0.12 2.89 -3.30
C LEU A 20 -1.14 3.77 -2.58
N ARG A 21 -1.23 3.66 -1.25
CA ARG A 21 -2.14 4.48 -0.44
C ARG A 21 -1.84 5.97 -0.62
N LEU A 22 -0.56 6.34 -0.52
CA LEU A 22 -0.13 7.72 -0.67
C LEU A 22 -0.46 8.26 -2.07
N ALA A 23 -0.24 7.45 -3.11
CA ALA A 23 -0.58 7.80 -4.49
C ALA A 23 -2.08 8.03 -4.65
N MET A 24 -2.92 7.15 -4.10
CA MET A 24 -4.38 7.28 -4.15
C MET A 24 -4.86 8.52 -3.39
N GLU A 25 -4.35 8.78 -2.19
CA GLU A 25 -4.68 9.97 -1.38
C GLU A 25 -4.29 11.26 -2.13
N ASN A 26 -3.09 11.29 -2.71
CA ASN A 26 -2.61 12.44 -3.50
C ASN A 26 -3.45 12.65 -4.77
N MET A 27 -3.79 11.56 -5.49
CA MET A 27 -4.63 11.65 -6.68
C MET A 27 -6.05 12.11 -6.36
N LEU A 28 -6.64 11.68 -5.23
CA LEU A 28 -7.95 12.13 -4.74
C LEU A 28 -7.94 13.63 -4.37
N GLN A 29 -6.83 14.11 -3.81
CA GLN A 29 -6.68 15.53 -3.46
C GLN A 29 -6.51 16.43 -4.68
N HIS A 30 -5.87 15.96 -5.75
CA HIS A 30 -5.53 16.77 -6.92
C HIS A 30 -6.37 16.49 -8.16
N SER A 31 -7.16 15.42 -8.18
CA SER A 31 -7.96 15.03 -9.34
C SER A 31 -9.16 14.18 -8.94
N THR A 32 -10.17 14.11 -9.81
CA THR A 32 -11.30 13.17 -9.67
C THR A 32 -10.98 11.79 -10.25
N CYS A 33 -9.70 11.47 -10.51
CA CYS A 33 -9.31 10.21 -11.13
C CYS A 33 -9.73 9.02 -10.26
N GLN A 34 -10.60 8.16 -10.78
CA GLN A 34 -11.14 7.01 -10.07
C GLN A 34 -10.37 5.70 -10.28
N SER A 35 -9.44 5.66 -11.23
CA SER A 35 -8.73 4.43 -11.59
C SER A 35 -7.23 4.54 -11.36
N PHE A 36 -6.70 3.63 -10.55
CA PHE A 36 -5.26 3.42 -10.38
C PHE A 36 -4.90 1.99 -10.81
N GLY A 37 -3.82 1.84 -11.56
CA GLY A 37 -3.29 0.55 -11.99
C GLY A 37 -2.03 0.17 -11.20
N THR A 38 -1.92 -1.09 -10.79
CA THR A 38 -0.70 -1.66 -10.20
C THR A 38 -0.45 -3.04 -10.80
N ASP A 39 0.81 -3.36 -11.10
CA ASP A 39 1.23 -4.68 -11.59
C ASP A 39 1.74 -5.60 -10.47
N CYS A 40 1.70 -5.13 -9.21
CA CYS A 40 2.15 -5.91 -8.07
C CYS A 40 1.20 -7.08 -7.81
N LYS A 41 1.62 -8.28 -8.19
CA LYS A 41 0.82 -9.51 -8.10
C LYS A 41 0.34 -9.81 -6.68
N GLU A 42 1.18 -9.56 -5.68
CA GLU A 42 0.83 -9.76 -4.27
C GLU A 42 -0.26 -8.77 -3.84
N LEU A 43 -0.13 -7.49 -4.19
CA LEU A 43 -1.19 -6.50 -3.92
C LEU A 43 -2.51 -6.85 -4.60
N ILE A 44 -2.46 -7.28 -5.86
CA ILE A 44 -3.66 -7.72 -6.59
C ILE A 44 -4.30 -8.93 -5.90
N ALA A 45 -3.50 -9.90 -5.45
CA ALA A 45 -4.00 -11.06 -4.72
C ALA A 45 -4.66 -10.66 -3.40
N MET A 46 -4.00 -9.81 -2.61
CA MET A 46 -4.54 -9.30 -1.34
C MET A 46 -5.88 -8.58 -1.51
N ILE A 47 -6.02 -7.74 -2.54
CA ILE A 47 -7.28 -7.03 -2.83
C ILE A 47 -8.38 -8.01 -3.21
N LYS A 48 -8.08 -9.02 -4.05
CA LYS A 48 -9.05 -10.04 -4.45
C LYS A 48 -9.49 -10.93 -3.29
N GLU A 49 -8.55 -11.30 -2.42
CA GLU A 49 -8.82 -12.10 -1.21
C GLU A 49 -9.59 -11.33 -0.14
N SER A 50 -9.38 -10.00 -0.06
CA SER A 50 -10.09 -9.15 0.91
C SER A 50 -11.56 -8.90 0.56
N HIS A 51 -12.01 -9.26 -0.65
CA HIS A 51 -13.39 -9.05 -1.12
C HIS A 51 -14.33 -10.25 -0.84
N ALA A 52 -13.99 -11.08 0.16
CA ALA A 52 -14.76 -12.22 0.63
C ALA A 52 -15.75 -11.88 1.76
#